data_AF-D8IVC2-F1
#
_entry.id   AF-D8IVC2-F1
#
_cell.length_a   1.000
_cell.length_b   1.000
_cell.length_c   1.000
_cell.angle_alpha   90.00
_cell.angle_beta   90.00
_cell.angle_gamma   90.00
#
_symmetry.space_group_name_H-M   'P 1'
#
loop_
_entity.id
_entity.type
_entity.pdbx_description
1 polymer ?
#
loop_
_entity_poly.entity_id
_entity_poly.type
_entity_poly.pdbx_seq_one_letter_code
_entity_poly.pdbx_strand_id
1 'polypeptide(L)'
;MQALIAQGDNIDAGTAQQAQAAIAGPAPINPDAAALEWMMIPEALAFVICGMFPEVAPAYTEEAKLNLARKIAPVAEKHGWNGPGDSPELMLAVGAFGFSMPAIMAYRARKALADQKPEEGKPDERTE
;
A
#
# COMPACT_ATOMS: atom_id res chain seq x y z
N MET A 1 29.65 31.24 24.65
CA MET A 1 30.02 31.63 23.28
C MET A 1 30.25 30.44 22.34
N GLN A 2 30.92 29.35 22.74
CA GLN A 2 31.13 28.17 21.88
C GLN A 2 29.85 27.41 21.48
N ALA A 3 28.82 27.36 22.33
CA ALA A 3 27.58 26.64 22.02
C ALA A 3 26.74 27.28 20.89
N LEU A 4 26.79 28.60 20.73
CA LEU A 4 26.10 29.30 19.64
C LEU A 4 26.78 29.08 18.29
N ILE A 5 28.10 28.91 18.28
CA ILE A 5 28.88 28.63 17.05
C ILE A 5 28.54 27.24 16.53
N ALA A 6 28.50 26.24 17.41
CA ALA A 6 28.08 24.88 17.05
C ALA A 6 26.62 24.78 16.57
N GLN A 7 25.72 25.65 17.06
CA GLN A 7 24.34 25.70 16.59
C GLN A 7 24.22 26.35 15.19
N GLY A 8 25.05 27.36 14.90
CA GLY A 8 25.16 27.97 13.56
C GLY A 8 25.68 26.98 12.52
N ASP A 9 26.74 26.24 12.83
CA ASP A 9 27.33 25.23 11.93
C ASP A 9 26.31 24.12 11.55
N ASN A 10 25.42 23.74 12.48
CA ASN A 10 24.37 22.76 12.21
C ASN A 10 23.24 23.31 11.32
N ILE A 11 22.94 24.61 11.40
CA ILE A 11 21.94 25.26 10.56
C ILE A 11 22.47 25.41 9.12
N ASP A 12 23.73 25.80 8.96
CA ASP A 12 24.37 25.92 7.66
C ASP A 12 24.54 24.55 6.97
N ALA A 13 24.87 23.51 7.74
CA ALA A 13 24.90 22.13 7.23
C ALA A 13 23.51 21.65 6.75
N GLY A 14 22.45 21.91 7.53
CA GLY A 14 21.08 21.56 7.13
C GLY A 14 20.60 22.30 5.87
N THR A 15 21.00 23.56 5.73
CA THR A 15 20.65 24.42 4.58
C THR A 15 21.41 23.99 3.32
N ALA A 16 22.69 23.60 3.45
CA ALA A 16 23.47 23.05 2.35
C ALA A 16 22.92 21.71 1.85
N GLN A 17 22.43 20.86 2.76
CA GLN A 17 21.82 19.57 2.41
C GLN A 17 20.47 19.74 1.70
N GLN A 18 19.64 20.70 2.13
CA GLN A 18 18.40 21.06 1.43
C GLN A 18 18.67 21.70 0.06
N ALA A 19 19.72 22.52 -0.06
CA ALA A 19 20.13 23.09 -1.34
C ALA A 19 20.65 22.02 -2.32
N GLN A 20 21.38 21.00 -1.84
CA GLN A 20 21.82 19.88 -2.67
C GLN A 20 20.67 18.97 -3.12
N ALA A 21 19.63 18.80 -2.30
CA ALA A 21 18.41 18.10 -2.72
C ALA A 21 17.62 18.88 -3.79
N ALA A 22 17.71 20.22 -3.79
CA ALA A 22 17.09 21.09 -4.79
C ALA A 22 17.89 21.25 -6.10
N ILE A 23 19.19 20.93 -6.10
CA ILE A 23 20.10 21.01 -7.27
C ILE A 23 20.16 19.68 -8.03
N ALA A 24 19.56 18.60 -7.51
CA ALA A 24 19.31 17.39 -8.28
C ALA A 24 18.28 17.73 -9.38
N GLY A 25 18.77 18.16 -10.53
CA GLY A 25 17.98 18.29 -11.76
C GLY A 25 17.23 16.98 -12.04
N PRO A 26 16.13 17.04 -12.79
CA PRO A 26 15.26 15.89 -13.00
C PRO A 26 16.10 14.69 -13.43
N ALA A 27 16.03 13.63 -12.63
CA ALA A 27 16.69 12.37 -12.94
C ALA A 27 16.30 11.96 -14.37
N PRO A 28 17.21 11.29 -15.12
CA PRO A 28 16.88 10.82 -16.47
C PRO A 28 15.55 10.09 -16.44
N ILE A 29 14.65 10.44 -17.39
CA ILE A 29 13.34 9.82 -17.58
C ILE A 29 13.59 8.37 -17.99
N ASN A 30 13.89 7.54 -17.00
CA ASN A 30 13.78 6.11 -17.13
C ASN A 30 12.27 5.83 -17.03
N PRO A 31 11.61 5.31 -18.10
CA PRO A 31 10.19 5.00 -18.04
C PRO A 31 9.86 4.00 -16.93
N ASP A 32 10.85 3.22 -16.49
CA ASP A 32 10.74 2.35 -15.33
C ASP A 32 11.00 3.04 -13.99
N ALA A 33 11.66 4.22 -13.94
CA ALA A 33 11.86 4.93 -12.67
C ALA A 33 10.53 5.40 -12.08
N ALA A 34 9.66 6.00 -12.89
CA ALA A 34 8.31 6.36 -12.46
C ALA A 34 7.52 5.11 -12.04
N ALA A 35 7.61 4.01 -12.77
CA ALA A 35 6.94 2.76 -12.40
C ALA A 35 7.47 2.19 -11.06
N LEU A 36 8.77 2.27 -10.81
CA LEU A 36 9.39 1.80 -9.58
C LEU A 36 8.94 2.60 -8.36
N GLU A 37 8.67 3.91 -8.48
CA GLU A 37 8.11 4.72 -7.39
C GLU A 37 6.69 4.25 -7.00
N TRP A 38 5.94 3.68 -7.93
CA TRP A 38 4.59 3.16 -7.69
C TRP A 38 4.54 1.68 -7.32
N MET A 39 5.69 0.98 -7.24
CA MET A 39 5.74 -0.47 -7.00
C MET A 39 5.20 -0.91 -5.64
N MET A 40 5.22 -0.01 -4.64
CA MET A 40 4.67 -0.29 -3.32
C MET A 40 3.19 -0.71 -3.37
N ILE A 41 2.40 -0.15 -4.30
CA ILE A 41 0.97 -0.46 -4.40
C ILE A 41 0.73 -1.89 -4.91
N PRO A 42 1.28 -2.31 -6.07
CA PRO A 42 1.23 -3.71 -6.50
C PRO A 42 1.76 -4.71 -5.46
N GLU A 43 2.80 -4.36 -4.71
CA GLU A 43 3.35 -5.23 -3.67
C GLU A 43 2.39 -5.41 -2.49
N ALA A 44 1.83 -4.32 -1.98
CA ALA A 44 0.83 -4.37 -0.91
C ALA A 44 -0.42 -5.15 -1.35
N LEU A 45 -0.86 -4.93 -2.60
CA LEU A 45 -2.00 -5.65 -3.16
C LEU A 45 -1.72 -7.15 -3.28
N ALA A 46 -0.54 -7.52 -3.80
CA ALA A 46 -0.12 -8.91 -3.91
C ALA A 46 -0.04 -9.58 -2.54
N PHE A 47 0.49 -8.89 -1.52
CA PHE A 47 0.58 -9.39 -0.15
C PHE A 47 -0.80 -9.73 0.41
N VAL A 48 -1.77 -8.82 0.28
CA VAL A 48 -3.13 -9.03 0.78
C VAL A 48 -3.84 -10.14 0.01
N ILE A 49 -3.80 -10.11 -1.32
CA ILE A 49 -4.53 -11.07 -2.15
C ILE A 49 -3.93 -12.47 -2.02
N CYS A 50 -2.61 -12.63 -2.10
CA CYS A 50 -1.97 -13.93 -1.94
C CYS A 50 -2.07 -14.46 -0.50
N GLY A 51 -2.16 -13.57 0.51
CA GLY A 51 -2.44 -13.97 1.89
C GLY A 51 -3.86 -14.52 2.09
N MET A 52 -4.83 -14.06 1.29
CA MET A 52 -6.22 -14.54 1.33
C MET A 52 -6.50 -15.70 0.37
N PHE A 53 -5.81 -15.74 -0.77
CA PHE A 53 -6.01 -16.66 -1.90
C PHE A 53 -4.65 -17.13 -2.42
N PRO A 54 -3.98 -18.08 -1.73
CA PRO A 54 -2.62 -18.51 -2.08
C PRO A 54 -2.51 -19.11 -3.49
N GLU A 55 -3.60 -19.64 -4.04
CA GLU A 55 -3.68 -20.20 -5.39
C GLU A 55 -3.43 -19.18 -6.51
N VAL A 56 -3.59 -17.88 -6.24
CA VAL A 56 -3.36 -16.82 -7.23
C VAL A 56 -1.92 -16.30 -7.22
N ALA A 57 -1.07 -16.76 -6.30
CA ALA A 57 0.32 -16.33 -6.21
C ALA A 57 1.11 -16.44 -7.53
N PRO A 58 0.95 -17.49 -8.36
CA PRO A 58 1.63 -17.58 -9.66
C PRO A 58 1.26 -16.47 -10.65
N ALA A 59 0.11 -15.81 -10.47
CA ALA A 59 -0.32 -14.71 -11.34
C ALA A 59 0.33 -13.36 -10.96
N TYR A 60 0.86 -13.21 -9.74
CA TYR A 60 1.51 -12.00 -9.25
C TYR A 60 3.04 -12.08 -9.37
N THR A 61 3.53 -12.35 -10.59
CA THR A 61 4.97 -12.32 -10.89
C THR A 61 5.52 -10.90 -10.74
N GLU A 62 6.84 -10.78 -10.61
CA GLU A 62 7.52 -9.48 -10.54
C GLU A 62 7.24 -8.63 -11.78
N GLU A 63 7.24 -9.25 -12.97
CA GLU A 63 6.88 -8.60 -14.22
C GLU A 63 5.41 -8.12 -14.24
N ALA A 64 4.48 -8.92 -13.73
CA ALA A 64 3.07 -8.54 -13.64
C ALA A 64 2.87 -7.34 -12.70
N LYS A 65 3.57 -7.32 -11.56
CA LYS A 65 3.56 -6.19 -10.62
C LYS A 65 4.15 -4.93 -11.26
N LEU A 66 5.29 -5.05 -11.95
CA LEU A 66 5.91 -3.92 -12.66
C LEU A 66 5.00 -3.37 -13.77
N ASN A 67 4.35 -4.25 -14.53
CA ASN A 67 3.38 -3.84 -15.55
C ASN A 67 2.16 -3.14 -14.96
N LEU A 68 1.72 -3.52 -13.75
CA LEU A 68 0.68 -2.79 -13.04
C LEU A 68 1.19 -1.40 -12.62
N ALA A 69 2.39 -1.30 -12.07
CA ALA A 69 2.99 -0.03 -11.67
C ALA A 69 3.14 0.95 -12.84
N ARG A 70 3.59 0.45 -14.01
CA ARG A 70 3.64 1.22 -15.27
C ARG A 70 2.29 1.79 -15.70
N LYS A 71 1.18 1.13 -15.36
CA LYS A 71 -0.18 1.62 -15.66
C LYS A 71 -0.68 2.63 -14.63
N ILE A 72 -0.23 2.52 -13.37
CA ILE A 72 -0.61 3.44 -12.30
C ILE A 72 0.04 4.81 -12.50
N ALA A 73 1.34 4.85 -12.81
CA ALA A 73 2.11 6.08 -12.96
C ALA A 73 1.43 7.15 -13.85
N PRO A 74 0.98 6.86 -15.10
CA PRO A 74 0.34 7.87 -15.95
C PRO A 74 -1.07 8.28 -15.48
N VAL A 75 -1.76 7.44 -14.71
CA VAL A 75 -3.06 7.79 -14.11
C VAL A 75 -2.84 8.73 -12.92
N ALA A 76 -1.85 8.43 -12.09
CA ALA A 76 -1.47 9.27 -10.97
C ALA A 76 -1.02 10.66 -11.42
N GLU A 77 -0.21 10.74 -12.47
CA GLU A 77 0.22 12.01 -13.08
C GLU A 77 -0.97 12.86 -13.55
N LYS A 78 -1.97 12.25 -14.20
CA LYS A 78 -3.20 12.95 -14.63
C LYS A 78 -4.00 13.54 -13.47
N HIS A 79 -3.91 12.94 -12.28
CA HIS A 79 -4.61 13.39 -11.08
C HIS A 79 -3.71 14.24 -10.16
N GLY A 80 -2.50 14.59 -10.59
CA GLY A 80 -1.57 15.45 -9.84
C GLY A 80 -0.94 14.76 -8.64
N TRP A 81 -0.90 13.43 -8.61
CA TRP A 81 -0.26 12.67 -7.54
C TRP A 81 1.23 12.49 -7.87
N ASN A 82 2.10 13.25 -7.19
CA ASN A 82 3.56 13.26 -7.42
C ASN A 82 4.29 12.08 -6.76
N GLY A 83 3.66 10.90 -6.75
CA GLY A 83 4.15 9.70 -6.08
C GLY A 83 3.26 9.29 -4.89
N PRO A 84 3.35 8.03 -4.45
CA PRO A 84 2.47 7.53 -3.41
C PRO A 84 2.74 8.19 -2.04
N GLY A 85 3.96 8.68 -1.78
CA GLY A 85 4.32 9.42 -0.57
C GLY A 85 3.78 10.84 -0.49
N ASP A 86 3.57 11.47 -1.65
CA ASP A 86 3.17 12.88 -1.76
C ASP A 86 1.66 13.06 -1.91
N SER A 87 0.88 11.96 -1.85
CA SER A 87 -0.59 12.00 -1.78
C SER A 87 -1.08 11.58 -0.39
N PRO A 88 -1.39 12.54 0.49
CA PRO A 88 -1.95 12.29 1.82
C PRO A 88 -3.23 11.46 1.77
N GLU A 89 -4.07 11.65 0.75
CA GLU A 89 -5.34 10.96 0.57
C GLU A 89 -5.13 9.49 0.22
N LEU A 90 -4.12 9.18 -0.60
CA LEU A 90 -3.79 7.82 -0.98
C LEU A 90 -3.20 7.06 0.20
N MET A 91 -2.32 7.71 0.97
CA MET A 91 -1.79 7.16 2.22
C MET A 91 -2.88 6.98 3.29
N LEU A 92 -3.81 7.92 3.40
CA LEU A 92 -4.98 7.78 4.27
C LEU A 92 -5.85 6.61 3.85
N ALA A 93 -6.12 6.43 2.56
CA ALA A 93 -6.92 5.32 2.05
C ALA A 93 -6.24 3.96 2.33
N VAL A 94 -4.93 3.86 2.09
CA VAL A 94 -4.14 2.66 2.40
C VAL A 94 -4.13 2.38 3.91
N GLY A 95 -3.90 3.41 4.73
CA GLY A 95 -3.92 3.30 6.19
C GLY A 95 -5.29 2.89 6.74
N ALA A 96 -6.37 3.48 6.22
CA ALA A 96 -7.74 3.14 6.59
C ALA A 96 -8.09 1.69 6.22
N PHE A 97 -7.66 1.23 5.04
CA PHE A 97 -7.80 -0.17 4.64
C PHE A 97 -7.06 -1.10 5.60
N GLY A 98 -5.78 -0.83 5.89
CA GLY A 98 -4.99 -1.63 6.83
C GLY A 98 -5.61 -1.69 8.23
N PHE A 99 -6.08 -0.55 8.75
CA PHE A 99 -6.76 -0.47 10.04
C PHE A 99 -8.07 -1.26 10.08
N SER A 100 -8.78 -1.38 8.94
CA SER A 100 -10.04 -2.11 8.87
C SER A 100 -9.89 -3.64 8.87
N MET A 101 -8.69 -4.17 8.59
CA MET A 101 -8.47 -5.61 8.42
C MET A 101 -8.83 -6.46 9.66
N PRO A 102 -8.43 -6.12 10.90
CA PRO A 102 -8.81 -6.90 12.08
C PRO A 102 -10.34 -6.94 12.29
N ALA A 103 -11.04 -5.84 12.02
CA ALA A 103 -12.49 -5.78 12.12
C ALA A 103 -13.17 -6.67 11.08
N ILE A 104 -12.65 -6.69 9.85
CA ILE A 104 -13.12 -7.58 8.78
C ILE A 104 -12.88 -9.06 9.16
N MET A 105 -11.71 -9.41 9.68
CA MET A 105 -11.40 -10.78 10.10
C MET A 105 -12.32 -11.24 11.24
N ALA A 106 -12.53 -10.39 12.25
CA ALA A 106 -13.44 -10.67 13.35
C ALA A 106 -14.89 -10.83 12.88
N TYR A 107 -15.33 -10.02 11.92
CA TYR A 107 -16.65 -10.16 11.31
C TYR A 107 -16.79 -11.49 10.54
N ARG A 108 -15.79 -11.85 9.71
CA ARG A 108 -15.79 -13.11 8.97
C ARG A 108 -15.78 -14.33 9.91
N ALA A 109 -15.00 -14.29 10.99
CA ALA A 109 -14.98 -15.35 12.00
C ALA A 109 -16.35 -15.51 12.68
N ARG A 110 -16.99 -14.40 13.08
CA ARG A 110 -18.34 -14.42 13.66
C ARG A 110 -19.40 -14.93 12.68
N LYS A 111 -19.30 -14.54 11.41
CA LYS A 111 -20.22 -15.01 10.36
C LYS A 111 -20.06 -16.51 10.09
N ALA A 112 -18.82 -17.01 9.99
CA ALA A 112 -18.57 -18.44 9.81
C ALA A 112 -19.11 -19.29 10.98
N LEU A 113 -19.02 -18.79 12.22
CA LEU A 113 -19.61 -19.45 13.39
C LEU A 113 -21.15 -19.41 13.39
N ALA A 114 -21.76 -18.38 12.80
CA ALA A 114 -23.21 -18.28 12.66
C ALA A 114 -23.73 -19.21 11.55
N ASP A 115 -23.01 -19.31 10.42
CA ASP A 115 -23.34 -20.19 9.30
C ASP A 115 -23.09 -21.68 9.63
N GLN A 116 -22.27 -21.99 10.64
CA GLN A 116 -22.02 -23.35 11.14
C GLN A 116 -23.03 -23.85 12.18
N LYS A 117 -23.99 -23.02 12.63
CA LYS A 117 -25.09 -23.53 13.46
C LYS A 117 -25.98 -24.41 12.57
N PRO A 118 -26.08 -25.73 12.83
CA PRO A 118 -26.99 -26.59 12.08
C PRO A 118 -28.42 -26.08 12.28
N GLU A 119 -29.27 -26.21 11.25
CA GLU A 119 -30.72 -26.19 11.44
C GLU A 119 -31.11 -27.34 12.36
N GLU A 120 -31.00 -27.13 13.66
CA GLU A 120 -31.53 -27.99 14.70
C GLU A 120 -33.05 -27.76 14.73
N GLY A 121 -33.77 -28.40 13.80
CA GLY A 121 -35.22 -28.20 13.74
C GLY A 121 -35.99 -28.73 12.53
N LYS A 122 -35.47 -29.68 11.73
CA LYS A 122 -36.34 -30.41 10.78
C LYS A 122 -36.83 -31.71 11.44
N PRO A 123 -38.14 -31.86 11.70
CA PRO A 123 -38.68 -33.11 12.22
C PRO A 123 -38.52 -34.23 11.19
N ASP A 124 -38.16 -35.41 11.70
CA ASP A 124 -37.92 -36.66 10.98
C ASP A 124 -39.23 -37.15 10.34
N GLU A 125 -39.42 -36.90 9.04
CA GLU A 125 -40.45 -37.57 8.24
C GLU A 125 -39.99 -38.99 7.89
N ARG A 126 -40.01 -39.88 8.89
CA ARG A 126 -39.99 -41.34 8.70
C ARG A 126 -40.99 -42.02 9.61
N THR A 127 -42.24 -41.93 9.20
CA THR A 127 -43.39 -42.78 9.54
C THR A 127 -44.48 -42.25 8.60
N GLU A 128 -44.98 -42.97 7.60
CA GLU A 128 -45.40 -44.37 7.52
C GLU A 128 -45.21 -44.94 6.10
#